data_AF-A0A967WHU5-F1
#
_entry.id   AF-A0A967WHU5-F1
#
_cell.length_a   1.000
_cell.length_b   1.000
_cell.length_c   1.000
_cell.angle_alpha   90.00
_cell.angle_beta   90.00
_cell.angle_gamma   90.00
#
_symmetry.space_group_name_H-M   'P 1'
#
loop_
_entity.id
_entity.type
_entity.pdbx_description
1 polymer ?
#
loop_
_entity_poly.entity_id
_entity_poly.type
_entity_poly.pdbx_seq_one_letter_code
_entity_poly.pdbx_strand_id
1 'polypeptide(L)'
;MIDIEQARRYYEGADAIHDFDHVQRVLALAERLAREEKADLEIVRAATLLHDVAREQGDRPVADHAHAGAEFARQVLAGHPPEKV
;
A
#
# COMPACT_ATOMS: atom_id res chain seq x y z
N MET A 1 6.33 -11.62 -1.61
CA MET A 1 5.57 -10.45 -1.13
C MET A 1 5.78 -9.29 -2.09
N ILE A 2 4.80 -8.40 -2.26
CA ILE A 2 4.88 -7.25 -3.17
C ILE A 2 6.17 -6.45 -2.96
N ASP A 3 6.82 -6.08 -4.07
CA ASP A 3 8.01 -5.23 -4.07
C ASP A 3 7.71 -3.78 -4.49
N ILE A 4 8.74 -2.93 -4.37
CA ILE A 4 8.67 -1.49 -4.65
C ILE A 4 8.35 -1.21 -6.13
N GLU A 5 8.90 -1.99 -7.05
CA GLU A 5 8.70 -1.76 -8.49
C GLU A 5 7.28 -2.13 -8.90
N GLN A 6 6.74 -3.21 -8.35
CA GLN A 6 5.36 -3.62 -8.56
C GLN A 6 4.39 -2.60 -7.96
N ALA A 7 4.64 -2.12 -6.73
CA ALA A 7 3.80 -1.12 -6.09
C ALA A 7 3.79 0.22 -6.85
N ARG A 8 4.94 0.67 -7.35
CA ARG A 8 5.08 1.93 -8.10
C ARG A 8 4.10 2.04 -9.27
N ARG A 9 3.88 0.94 -9.98
CA ARG A 9 2.97 0.91 -11.15
C ARG A 9 1.54 1.27 -10.81
N TYR A 10 1.11 1.06 -9.57
CA TYR A 10 -0.26 1.39 -9.15
C TYR A 10 -0.48 2.88 -8.86
N TYR A 11 0.58 3.67 -8.79
CA TYR A 11 0.53 5.12 -8.55
C TYR A 11 0.86 5.92 -9.82
N GLU A 12 0.94 5.27 -10.98
CA GLU A 12 1.13 5.96 -12.26
C GLU A 12 -0.08 6.86 -12.56
N GLY A 13 0.17 8.17 -12.68
CA GLY A 13 -0.88 9.17 -12.93
C GLY A 13 -1.56 9.72 -11.68
N ALA A 14 -1.10 9.34 -10.48
CA ALA A 14 -1.59 9.88 -9.22
C ALA A 14 -1.20 11.36 -9.03
N ASP A 15 -2.00 12.12 -8.29
CA ASP A 15 -1.65 13.49 -7.88
C ASP A 15 -0.37 13.55 -7.02
N ALA A 16 0.24 14.74 -6.92
CA ALA A 16 1.51 14.95 -6.21
C ALA A 16 1.44 14.76 -4.68
N ILE A 17 0.25 14.66 -4.10
CA ILE A 17 0.03 14.40 -2.67
C ILE A 17 0.00 12.89 -2.41
N HIS A 18 -0.51 12.11 -3.37
CA HIS A 18 -0.73 10.66 -3.27
C HIS A 18 0.18 9.83 -4.19
N ASP A 19 1.23 10.42 -4.74
CA ASP A 19 2.18 9.75 -5.62
C ASP A 19 3.05 8.69 -4.91
N PHE A 20 3.87 7.99 -5.69
CA PHE A 20 4.76 6.98 -5.13
C PHE A 20 5.84 7.56 -4.19
N ASP A 21 6.14 8.86 -4.28
CA ASP A 21 7.07 9.51 -3.37
C ASP A 21 6.43 9.68 -1.98
N HIS A 22 5.13 9.92 -1.89
CA HIS A 22 4.37 9.82 -0.64
C HIS A 22 4.56 8.42 -0.02
N VAL A 23 4.27 7.37 -0.78
CA VAL A 23 4.35 5.98 -0.30
C VAL A 23 5.75 5.63 0.21
N GLN A 24 6.80 6.08 -0.48
CA GLN A 24 8.19 5.83 -0.05
C GLN A 24 8.52 6.49 1.30
N ARG A 25 8.02 7.70 1.56
CA ARG A 25 8.21 8.37 2.86
C ARG A 25 7.50 7.62 3.98
N VAL A 26 6.27 7.16 3.74
CA VAL A 26 5.51 6.35 4.69
C VAL A 26 6.22 5.02 4.94
N LEU A 27 6.73 4.36 3.89
CA LEU A 27 7.46 3.10 4.00
C LEU A 27 8.70 3.23 4.89
N ALA A 28 9.51 4.28 4.69
CA ALA A 28 10.70 4.51 5.50
C ALA A 28 10.37 4.69 7.00
N LEU A 29 9.30 5.43 7.30
CA LEU A 29 8.83 5.62 8.67
C LEU A 29 8.26 4.31 9.26
N ALA A 30 7.41 3.62 8.51
CA ALA A 30 6.77 2.38 8.94
C ALA A 30 7.78 1.27 9.21
N GLU A 31 8.81 1.11 8.37
CA GLU A 31 9.89 0.15 8.61
C GLU A 31 10.70 0.47 9.87
N ARG A 32 10.93 1.76 10.17
CA ARG A 32 11.60 2.16 11.40
C ARG A 32 10.77 1.77 12.62
N LEU A 33 9.49 2.14 12.63
CA LEU A 33 8.56 1.81 13.72
C LEU A 33 8.41 0.29 13.88
N ALA A 34 8.28 -0.46 12.78
CA ALA A 34 8.17 -1.91 12.82
C ALA A 34 9.36 -2.59 13.49
N ARG A 35 10.58 -2.09 13.27
CA ARG A 35 11.79 -2.61 13.96
C ARG A 35 11.76 -2.29 15.46
N GLU A 36 11.35 -1.09 15.84
CA GLU A 36 11.22 -0.66 17.24
C GLU A 36 10.16 -1.48 17.99
N GLU A 37 9.02 -1.74 17.34
CA GLU A 37 7.87 -2.48 17.88
C GLU A 37 7.98 -4.01 17.72
N LYS A 38 9.04 -4.50 17.07
CA LYS A 38 9.22 -5.93 16.71
C LYS A 38 8.04 -6.49 15.91
N ALA A 39 7.42 -5.66 15.08
CA ALA A 39 6.38 -6.05 14.16
C ALA A 39 6.95 -6.85 12.98
N ASP A 40 6.09 -7.61 12.30
CA ASP A 40 6.47 -8.32 11.08
C ASP A 40 6.72 -7.31 9.95
N LEU A 41 8.00 -7.13 9.60
CA LEU A 41 8.43 -6.19 8.56
C LEU A 41 7.81 -6.49 7.21
N GLU A 42 7.55 -7.75 6.90
CA GLU A 42 6.93 -8.14 5.63
C GLU A 42 5.51 -7.56 5.57
N ILE A 43 4.68 -7.85 6.57
CA ILE A 43 3.29 -7.36 6.65
C ILE A 43 3.25 -5.83 6.60
N VAL A 44 4.09 -5.15 7.39
CA VAL A 44 4.12 -3.68 7.46
C VAL A 44 4.50 -3.07 6.10
N ARG A 45 5.46 -3.67 5.39
CA ARG A 45 5.84 -3.21 4.04
C ARG A 45 4.69 -3.39 3.05
N ALA A 46 4.04 -4.56 3.03
CA ALA A 46 2.92 -4.81 2.13
C ALA A 46 1.76 -3.85 2.39
N ALA A 47 1.38 -3.65 3.65
CA ALA A 47 0.33 -2.72 4.04
C ALA A 47 0.66 -1.29 3.59
N THR A 48 1.91 -0.84 3.81
CA THR A 48 2.32 0.52 3.46
C THR A 48 2.35 0.75 1.95
N LEU A 49 2.82 -0.23 1.17
CA LEU A 49 2.88 -0.12 -0.29
C LEU A 49 1.50 -0.04 -0.95
N LEU A 50 0.46 -0.57 -0.31
CA LEU A 50 -0.89 -0.69 -0.88
C LEU A 50 -1.93 0.26 -0.26
N HIS A 51 -1.60 0.97 0.83
CA HIS A 51 -2.61 1.69 1.63
C HIS A 51 -3.39 2.77 0.86
N ASP A 52 -2.77 3.41 -0.13
CA ASP A 52 -3.33 4.55 -0.86
C ASP A 52 -3.68 4.25 -2.33
N VAL A 53 -3.63 2.98 -2.72
CA VAL A 53 -3.77 2.52 -4.11
C VAL A 53 -5.13 2.80 -4.75
N ALA A 54 -6.17 3.06 -3.94
CA ALA A 54 -7.55 3.23 -4.41
C ALA A 54 -8.06 4.68 -4.32
N ARG A 55 -7.17 5.67 -4.16
CA ARG A 55 -7.60 7.07 -3.99
C ARG A 55 -8.05 7.77 -5.29
N GLU A 56 -7.57 7.35 -6.46
CA GLU A 56 -7.85 8.07 -7.72
C GLU A 56 -8.39 7.19 -8.85
N GLN A 57 -9.51 6.49 -8.65
CA GLN A 57 -10.34 6.05 -9.78
C GLN A 57 -11.32 7.16 -10.22
N GLY A 58 -10.76 8.27 -10.73
CA GLY A 58 -11.49 9.34 -11.40
C GLY A 58 -12.25 10.33 -10.51
N ASP A 59 -13.00 11.24 -11.16
CA ASP A 59 -13.77 12.37 -10.58
C ASP A 59 -14.93 11.97 -9.64
N ARG A 60 -15.06 10.68 -9.30
CA ARG A 60 -16.13 10.21 -8.42
C ARG A 60 -15.52 9.89 -7.06
N PRO A 61 -15.99 10.52 -5.96
CA PRO A 61 -15.59 10.11 -4.64
C PRO A 61 -16.02 8.65 -4.45
N VAL A 62 -15.03 7.75 -4.40
CA VAL A 62 -15.26 6.39 -3.93
C VAL A 62 -15.74 6.53 -2.50
N ALA A 63 -16.99 6.17 -2.23
CA ALA A 63 -17.66 6.41 -0.96
C ALA A 63 -16.88 5.85 0.26
N ASP A 64 -15.98 4.88 0.03
CA ASP A 64 -14.98 4.43 0.98
C ASP A 64 -13.71 3.91 0.25
N HIS A 65 -12.71 4.78 0.08
CA HIS A 65 -11.42 4.43 -0.54
C HIS A 65 -10.64 3.38 0.28
N ALA A 66 -10.86 3.29 1.59
CA ALA A 66 -10.20 2.28 2.42
C ALA A 66 -10.76 0.88 2.09
N HIS A 67 -12.07 0.77 1.84
CA HIS A 67 -12.67 -0.51 1.45
C HIS A 67 -12.21 -0.95 0.05
N ALA A 68 -12.17 -0.02 -0.90
CA ALA A 68 -11.66 -0.30 -2.25
C ALA A 68 -10.17 -0.68 -2.23
N GLY A 69 -9.36 0.00 -1.42
CA GLY A 69 -7.95 -0.33 -1.20
C GLY A 69 -7.78 -1.72 -0.59
N ALA A 70 -8.61 -2.09 0.38
CA ALA A 70 -8.59 -3.41 0.99
C ALA A 70 -8.94 -4.53 -0.01
N GLU A 71 -9.94 -4.34 -0.87
CA GLU A 71 -10.25 -5.30 -1.94
C GLU A 71 -9.12 -5.43 -2.96
N PHE A 72 -8.51 -4.31 -3.34
CA PHE A 72 -7.36 -4.32 -4.25
C PHE A 72 -6.16 -5.05 -3.62
N ALA A 73 -5.86 -4.77 -2.35
CA ALA A 73 -4.78 -5.43 -1.63
C ALA A 73 -5.01 -6.95 -1.54
N ARG A 74 -6.25 -7.40 -1.29
CA ARG A 74 -6.61 -8.83 -1.33
C ARG A 74 -6.29 -9.48 -2.69
N GLN A 75 -6.58 -8.80 -3.79
CA GLN A 75 -6.30 -9.31 -5.13
C GLN A 75 -4.79 -9.38 -5.40
N VAL A 76 -4.05 -8.33 -5.04
CA VAL A 76 -2.59 -8.26 -5.25
C VAL A 76 -1.83 -9.29 -4.42
N LEU A 77 -2.30 -9.55 -3.21
CA LEU A 77 -1.66 -10.48 -2.28
C LEU A 77 -2.19 -11.92 -2.43
N ALA A 78 -3.14 -12.17 -3.33
CA ALA A 78 -3.64 -13.51 -3.60
C ALA A 78 -2.49 -14.50 -3.91
N GLY A 79 -2.47 -15.63 -3.21
CA GLY A 79 -1.41 -16.64 -3.32
C GLY A 79 -0.20 -16.45 -2.39
N HIS A 80 -0.19 -15.41 -1.56
CA HIS A 80 0.74 -15.28 -0.44
C HIS A 80 0.24 -16.06 0.80
N PRO A 81 1.13 -16.40 1.75
CA PRO A 81 0.73 -17.08 2.98
C PRO A 81 -0.32 -16.28 3.77
N PRO A 82 -1.42 -16.89 4.23
CA PRO A 82 -2.49 -16.19 4.95
C PRO A 82 -2.02 -15.46 6.21
N GLU A 83 -0.96 -15.94 6.86
CA GLU A 83 -0.36 -15.30 8.02
C GLU A 83 0.45 -14.03 7.68
N LYS A 84 0.59 -13.71 6.40
CA LYS A 84 1.35 -12.56 5.86
C LYS A 84 0.46 -11.56 5.09
N VAL A 85 -0.86 -11.75 5.08
CA VAL A 85 -1.85 -11.00 4.28
C VAL A 85 -3.02 -10.54 5.14
#